data_AF-A0A6I8M0I9-F1
#
_entry.id   AF-A0A6I8M0I9-F1
#
_cell.length_a   1.000
_cell.length_b   1.000
_cell.length_c   1.000
_cell.angle_alpha   90.00
_cell.angle_beta   90.00
_cell.angle_gamma   90.00
#
_symmetry.space_group_name_H-M   'P 1'
#
loop_
_entity.id
_entity.type
_entity.pdbx_description
1 polymer ?
#
loop_
_entity_poly.entity_id
_entity_poly.type
_entity_poly.pdbx_seq_one_letter_code
_entity_poly.pdbx_strand_id
1 'polypeptide(L)'
;MNRNEQPGTPAVRPLVNHRMLAMLRAVGAGRGRVSCSSEPDLFIDGLSCGDQFAAHALAHQGLVRAARPGLPGELVPAVLTADGQAIVTAQQQHHAA
;
A
#
# COMPACT_ATOMS: atom_id res chain seq x y z
N MET A 1 -10.48 29.74 -29.17
CA MET A 1 -10.17 28.32 -28.94
C MET A 1 -10.33 28.02 -27.46
N ASN A 2 -11.42 27.34 -27.16
CA ASN A 2 -12.01 27.03 -25.87
C ASN A 2 -11.17 26.01 -25.10
N ARG A 3 -10.69 26.42 -23.92
CA ARG A 3 -9.93 25.60 -22.97
C ARG A 3 -10.93 24.81 -22.12
N ASN A 4 -11.39 23.67 -22.65
CA ASN A 4 -12.26 22.74 -21.91
C ASN A 4 -11.44 22.03 -20.83
N GLU A 5 -11.52 22.59 -19.62
CA GLU A 5 -11.76 21.90 -18.35
C GLU A 5 -11.73 20.37 -18.47
N GLN A 6 -10.61 19.75 -18.10
CA GLN A 6 -10.53 18.29 -17.96
C GLN A 6 -11.31 17.87 -16.71
N PRO A 7 -12.41 17.12 -16.84
CA PRO A 7 -13.14 16.63 -15.69
C PRO A 7 -12.27 15.59 -14.97
N GLY A 8 -12.18 15.73 -13.64
CA GLY A 8 -11.36 14.90 -12.78
C GLY A 8 -11.47 13.42 -13.14
N THR A 9 -10.32 12.81 -13.38
CA THR A 9 -10.20 11.36 -13.56
C THR A 9 -10.88 10.70 -12.37
N PRO A 10 -11.89 9.82 -12.57
CA PRO A 10 -12.42 9.05 -11.46
C PRO A 10 -11.24 8.28 -10.88
N ALA A 11 -10.94 8.49 -9.59
CA ALA A 11 -9.89 7.77 -8.90
C ALA A 11 -10.11 6.28 -9.13
N VAL A 12 -9.31 5.68 -10.00
CA VAL A 12 -9.38 4.25 -10.31
C VAL A 12 -9.11 3.57 -8.99
N ARG A 13 -10.13 2.97 -8.39
CA ARG A 13 -9.96 2.23 -7.14
C ARG A 13 -8.98 1.11 -7.44
N PRO A 14 -7.84 1.06 -6.74
CA PRO A 14 -6.88 0.01 -6.99
C PRO A 14 -7.54 -1.34 -6.71
N LEU A 15 -7.39 -2.28 -7.65
CA LEU A 15 -7.87 -3.65 -7.49
C LEU A 15 -6.99 -4.34 -6.44
N VAL A 16 -7.51 -4.46 -5.22
CA VAL A 16 -6.85 -5.12 -4.08
C VAL A 16 -7.49 -6.48 -3.87
N ASN A 17 -6.72 -7.55 -4.03
CA ASN A 17 -7.18 -8.91 -3.73
C ASN A 17 -7.08 -9.21 -2.22
N HIS A 18 -7.57 -10.38 -1.78
CA HIS A 18 -7.56 -10.76 -0.36
C HIS A 18 -6.17 -10.78 0.28
N ARG A 19 -5.13 -11.19 -0.47
CA ARG A 19 -3.74 -11.22 0.03
C ARG A 19 -3.22 -9.80 0.24
N MET A 20 -3.41 -8.92 -0.74
CA MET A 20 -3.03 -7.51 -0.65
C MET A 20 -3.77 -6.82 0.50
N LEU A 21 -5.05 -7.16 0.72
CA LEU A 21 -5.80 -6.64 1.87
C LEU A 21 -5.22 -7.13 3.21
N ALA A 22 -4.82 -8.40 3.30
CA ALA A 22 -4.15 -8.91 4.50
C ALA A 22 -2.82 -8.20 4.76
N MET A 23 -2.04 -7.92 3.71
CA MET A 23 -0.81 -7.11 3.81
C MET A 23 -1.11 -5.70 4.31
N LEU A 24 -2.10 -5.00 3.72
CA LEU A 24 -2.49 -3.66 4.16
C LEU A 24 -2.93 -3.64 5.62
N ARG A 25 -3.71 -4.64 6.07
CA ARG A 25 -4.10 -4.79 7.48
C ARG A 25 -2.89 -4.98 8.40
N ALA A 26 -1.92 -5.82 8.00
CA ALA A 26 -0.70 -6.03 8.77
C ALA A 26 0.16 -4.75 8.87
N VAL A 27 0.28 -4.01 7.78
CA VAL A 27 0.95 -2.69 7.76
C VAL A 27 0.21 -1.69 8.66
N GLY A 28 -1.12 -1.63 8.57
CA GLY A 28 -1.94 -0.78 9.43
C GLY A 28 -1.83 -1.13 10.92
N ALA A 29 -1.53 -2.38 11.25
CA ALA A 29 -1.21 -2.84 12.60
C ALA A 29 0.24 -2.59 13.03
N GLY A 30 1.07 -1.91 12.22
CA GLY A 30 2.46 -1.60 12.53
C GLY A 30 3.43 -2.78 12.40
N ARG A 31 2.99 -3.90 11.81
CA ARG A 31 3.79 -5.13 11.64
C ARG A 31 4.63 -5.15 10.35
N GLY A 32 4.38 -4.19 9.47
CA GLY A 32 5.01 -4.11 8.15
C GLY A 32 6.33 -3.35 8.14
N ARG A 33 7.30 -3.84 7.36
CA ARG A 33 8.54 -3.14 7.02
C ARG A 33 8.76 -3.23 5.51
N VAL A 34 9.30 -2.17 4.91
CA VAL A 34 9.65 -2.11 3.49
C VAL A 34 11.14 -1.91 3.31
N SER A 35 11.72 -2.46 2.25
CA SER A 35 13.07 -2.09 1.84
C SER A 35 13.08 -0.69 1.21
N CYS A 36 14.08 0.11 1.52
CA CYS A 36 14.31 1.39 0.86
C CYS A 36 14.90 1.13 -0.54
N SER A 37 14.03 1.05 -1.55
CA SER A 37 14.35 0.80 -2.96
C SER A 37 13.28 1.43 -3.85
N SER A 38 13.56 1.58 -5.15
CA SER A 38 12.55 1.97 -6.16
C SER A 38 11.47 0.90 -6.34
N GLU A 39 11.82 -0.36 -6.07
CA GLU A 39 10.93 -1.52 -6.03
C GLU A 39 11.04 -2.13 -4.63
N PRO A 40 10.20 -1.70 -3.68
CA PRO A 40 10.35 -2.10 -2.28
C PRO A 40 9.70 -3.45 -1.99
N ASP A 41 10.45 -4.35 -1.36
CA ASP A 41 9.95 -5.60 -0.82
C ASP A 41 9.22 -5.36 0.51
N LEU A 42 8.12 -6.09 0.74
CA LEU A 42 7.34 -6.02 1.98
C LEU A 42 7.64 -7.20 2.90
N PHE A 43 7.93 -6.89 4.15
CA PHE A 43 8.17 -7.84 5.23
C PHE A 43 7.11 -7.67 6.31
N ILE A 44 6.54 -8.77 6.78
CA ILE A 44 5.58 -8.78 7.90
C ILE A 44 6.19 -9.62 9.02
N ASP A 45 6.29 -9.06 10.23
CA ASP A 45 6.91 -9.70 11.39
C ASP A 45 8.33 -10.23 11.14
N GLY A 46 9.09 -9.55 10.28
CA GLY A 46 10.45 -9.95 9.91
C GLY A 46 10.55 -11.06 8.86
N LEU A 47 9.42 -11.60 8.39
CA LEU A 47 9.39 -12.56 7.28
C LEU A 47 9.09 -11.84 5.96
N SER A 48 9.81 -12.20 4.91
CA SER A 48 9.44 -11.78 3.56
C SER A 48 8.04 -12.29 3.25
N CYS A 49 7.18 -11.44 2.71
CA CYS A 49 5.81 -11.83 2.39
C CYS A 49 5.73 -12.86 1.26
N GLY A 50 6.85 -13.12 0.55
CA GLY A 50 6.93 -14.12 -0.53
C GLY A 50 6.12 -13.75 -1.78
N ASP A 51 5.61 -12.51 -1.83
CA ASP A 51 4.84 -11.96 -2.93
C ASP A 51 5.32 -10.54 -3.23
N GLN A 52 6.50 -10.49 -3.86
CA GLN A 52 7.12 -9.26 -4.32
C GLN A 52 6.23 -8.47 -5.28
N PHE A 53 5.43 -9.15 -6.13
CA PHE A 53 4.56 -8.48 -7.09
C PHE A 53 3.44 -7.72 -6.38
N ALA A 54 2.81 -8.31 -5.36
CA ALA A 54 1.82 -7.62 -4.55
C ALA A 54 2.45 -6.47 -3.75
N ALA A 55 3.64 -6.67 -3.17
CA ALA A 55 4.35 -5.62 -2.44
C ALA A 55 4.65 -4.42 -3.34
N HIS A 56 5.18 -4.66 -4.54
CA HIS A 56 5.47 -3.63 -5.52
C HIS A 56 4.18 -2.95 -5.97
N ALA A 57 3.13 -3.69 -6.30
CA ALA A 57 1.85 -3.12 -6.69
C ALA A 57 1.27 -2.19 -5.62
N LEU A 58 1.35 -2.57 -4.33
CA LEU A 58 0.90 -1.73 -3.23
C LEU A 58 1.72 -0.44 -3.10
N ALA A 59 3.03 -0.50 -3.33
CA ALA A 59 3.91 0.67 -3.30
C ALA A 59 3.68 1.59 -4.51
N HIS A 60 3.61 1.03 -5.73
CA HIS A 60 3.34 1.77 -6.97
C HIS A 60 1.96 2.41 -6.99
N GLN A 61 0.95 1.75 -6.41
CA GLN A 61 -0.38 2.31 -6.22
C GLN A 61 -0.45 3.35 -5.09
N GLY A 62 0.67 3.59 -4.39
CA GLY A 62 0.74 4.56 -3.31
C GLY A 62 -0.10 4.18 -2.09
N LEU A 63 -0.38 2.89 -1.86
CA LEU A 63 -1.16 2.41 -0.72
C LEU A 63 -0.32 2.19 0.54
N VAL A 64 0.98 1.91 0.34
CA VAL A 64 1.98 1.72 1.39
C VAL A 64 3.19 2.60 1.08
N ARG A 65 3.83 3.14 2.12
CA ARG A 65 5.11 3.85 1.98
C ARG A 65 6.03 3.57 3.17
N ALA A 66 7.31 3.89 2.99
CA ALA A 66 8.25 3.96 4.10
C ALA A 66 7.83 5.06 5.10
N ALA A 67 7.89 4.76 6.39
CA ALA A 67 7.61 5.72 7.47
C ALA A 67 8.67 6.83 7.57
N ARG A 68 9.89 6.52 7.14
CA ARG A 68 11.03 7.44 7.13
C ARG A 68 11.95 7.13 5.94
N PRO A 69 12.77 8.10 5.51
CA PRO A 69 13.91 7.81 4.65
C PRO A 69 14.87 6.79 5.30
N GLY A 70 15.57 6.04 4.46
CA GLY A 70 16.57 5.07 4.86
C GLY A 70 17.62 4.88 3.77
N LEU A 71 18.67 4.14 4.09
CA LEU A 71 19.73 3.79 3.13
C LEU A 71 19.20 2.79 2.10
N PRO A 72 19.74 2.73 0.87
CA PRO A 72 19.37 1.71 -0.10
C PRO A 72 19.45 0.29 0.48
N GLY A 73 18.35 -0.46 0.38
CA GLY A 73 18.23 -1.81 0.95
C GLY A 73 17.95 -1.87 2.45
N GLU A 74 17.98 -0.75 3.17
CA GLU A 74 17.59 -0.70 4.59
C GLU A 74 16.11 -1.06 4.75
N LEU A 75 15.81 -1.93 5.71
CA LEU A 75 14.44 -2.21 6.09
C LEU A 75 13.96 -1.15 7.08
N VAL A 76 12.91 -0.42 6.72
CA VAL A 76 12.28 0.63 7.53
C VAL A 76 10.81 0.30 7.78
N PRO A 77 10.20 0.82 8.87
CA PRO A 77 8.77 0.60 9.12
C PRO A 77 7.93 1.05 7.92
N ALA A 78 6.93 0.25 7.56
CA ALA A 78 5.96 0.56 6.53
C ALA A 78 4.72 1.18 7.18
N VAL A 79 4.12 2.17 6.51
CA VAL A 79 2.87 2.79 6.94
C VAL A 79 1.88 2.85 5.79
N LEU A 80 0.60 2.77 6.12
CA LEU A 80 -0.46 3.00 5.16
C LEU A 80 -0.50 4.48 4.79
N THR A 81 -0.77 4.74 3.52
CA THR A 81 -1.20 6.08 3.08
C THR A 81 -2.68 6.28 3.39
N ALA A 82 -3.19 7.49 3.14
CA ALA A 82 -4.62 7.77 3.28
C ALA A 82 -5.48 6.83 2.42
N ASP A 83 -5.04 6.56 1.18
CA ASP A 83 -5.74 5.67 0.26
C ASP A 83 -5.69 4.21 0.72
N GLY A 84 -4.54 3.75 1.22
CA GLY A 84 -4.41 2.42 1.83
C GLY A 84 -5.32 2.24 3.04
N GLN A 85 -5.40 3.26 3.90
CA GLN A 85 -6.28 3.26 5.07
C GLN A 85 -7.77 3.22 4.68
N ALA A 86 -8.17 3.96 3.63
CA ALA A 86 -9.54 3.97 3.13
C ALA A 86 -9.99 2.59 2.63
N ILE A 87 -9.10 1.84 1.97
CA ILE A 87 -9.38 0.48 1.49
C ILE A 87 -9.59 -0.49 2.66
N VAL A 88 -8.69 -0.45 3.65
CA VAL A 88 -8.82 -1.31 4.85
C VAL A 88 -10.14 -1.03 5.57
N THR A 89 -10.50 0.23 5.70
CA THR A 89 -11.73 0.67 6.36
C THR A 89 -12.98 0.24 5.58
N ALA A 90 -13.01 0.46 4.26
CA ALA A 90 -14.12 0.05 3.41
C ALA A 90 -14.33 -1.48 3.44
N GLN A 91 -13.26 -2.26 3.45
CA GLN A 91 -13.35 -3.73 3.54
C GLN A 91 -13.78 -4.22 4.92
N GLN A 92 -13.43 -3.50 6.00
CA GLN A 92 -13.93 -3.81 7.34
C GLN A 92 -15.46 -3.73 7.41
N GLN A 93 -16.06 -2.77 6.70
CA GLN A 93 -17.51 -2.55 6.68
C GLN A 93 -18.27 -3.68 5.96
N HIS A 94 -17.69 -4.28 4.92
CA HIS A 94 -18.32 -5.40 4.19
C HIS A 94 -18.34 -6.72 4.97
N HIS A 95 -17.45 -6.90 5.95
CA HIS A 95 -17.46 -8.10 6.80
C HIS A 95 -18.39 -7.98 8.01
N ALA A 96 -18.89 -6.77 8.29
CA ALA A 96 -19.74 -6.48 9.44
C ALA A 96 -21.25 -6.43 9.11
N ALA A 97 -21.64 -6.82 7.89
CA ALA A 97 -23.02 -6.87 7.40
C ALA A 97 -23.42 -8.31 7.08
#